data_AF-A0A954DIK8-F1
#
_entry.id   AF-A0A954DIK8-F1
#
_cell.length_a   1.000
_cell.length_b   1.000
_cell.length_c   1.000
_cell.angle_alpha   90.00
_cell.angle_beta   90.00
_cell.angle_gamma   90.00
#
_symmetry.space_group_name_H-M   'P 1'
#
loop_
_entity.id
_entity.type
_entity.pdbx_description
1 polymer ?
#
loop_
_entity_poly.entity_id
_entity_poly.type
_entity_poly.pdbx_seq_one_letter_code
_entity_poly.pdbx_strand_id
1 'polypeptide(L)'
;MQATDPFHSGPSLLAEGGVPRLKERLAEMRPEIGREEWKRIQELVADPERDHESIRDSVSTRLMEVFKGARARQEECRGAFGLLYELNGQHLLTQVAARLRRYSSKADPRDVLQEVFFNVYRYPHRFNSAREDAFRVWSAMIVRNTVLKHLRSLSRGGRNELNFEDVPEQSSGENDSPVAGAIETESRDECARVFVTYLQLYLQFYSMLSERERRALHLVEVDEQSYRQASEELGIKLENLKMVIFRARRKILRSLDAVQSRMEAWSPAEVGGQRLDAMAPTAMHRIERAQRASRASRQPSMEAGA
;
A
#
# COMPACT_ATOMS: atom_id res chain seq x y z
N MET A 1 -18.36 1.69 -39.59
CA MET A 1 -18.04 2.15 -38.23
C MET A 1 -16.52 2.14 -38.10
N GLN A 2 -15.87 3.29 -38.22
CA GLN A 2 -14.42 3.39 -38.03
C GLN A 2 -14.14 3.17 -36.54
N ALA A 3 -13.29 2.20 -36.24
CA ALA A 3 -12.78 1.99 -34.89
C ALA A 3 -11.93 3.22 -34.53
N THR A 4 -12.48 4.09 -33.68
CA THR A 4 -11.73 5.19 -33.08
C THR A 4 -10.57 4.58 -32.31
N ASP A 5 -9.35 4.73 -32.80
CA ASP A 5 -8.14 4.38 -32.05
C ASP A 5 -8.05 5.37 -30.87
N PRO A 6 -8.30 4.95 -29.62
CA PRO A 6 -8.34 5.87 -28.48
C PRO A 6 -6.95 6.40 -28.10
N PHE A 7 -5.89 5.94 -28.77
CA PHE A 7 -4.51 6.29 -28.47
C PHE A 7 -3.82 7.15 -29.54
N HIS A 8 -4.50 7.46 -30.66
CA HIS A 8 -3.98 8.39 -31.66
C HIS A 8 -4.55 9.81 -31.47
N SER A 9 -3.70 10.67 -30.90
CA SER A 9 -3.62 12.09 -31.28
C SER A 9 -4.82 13.00 -30.94
N GLY A 10 -5.40 12.83 -29.75
CA GLY A 10 -6.12 13.91 -29.06
C GLY A 10 -5.20 14.51 -27.99
N PRO A 11 -5.17 15.84 -27.75
CA PRO A 11 -4.42 16.40 -26.64
C PRO A 11 -4.96 15.80 -25.36
N SER A 12 -4.07 15.21 -24.55
CA SER A 12 -4.37 14.64 -23.25
C SER A 12 -5.31 15.59 -22.48
N LEU A 13 -6.35 15.05 -21.84
CA LEU A 13 -7.25 15.82 -20.97
C LEU A 13 -6.49 16.56 -19.84
N LEU A 14 -5.20 16.26 -19.67
CA LEU A 14 -4.29 16.77 -18.66
C LEU A 14 -3.02 17.42 -19.26
N ALA A 15 -2.98 17.68 -20.57
CA ALA A 15 -1.98 18.59 -21.14
C ALA A 15 -2.24 20.03 -20.63
N GLU A 16 -1.26 20.94 -20.77
CA GLU A 16 -1.47 22.36 -20.44
C GLU A 16 -2.75 22.87 -21.12
N GLY A 17 -3.70 23.39 -20.33
CA GLY A 17 -5.00 23.83 -20.82
C GLY A 17 -6.03 22.72 -21.08
N GLY A 18 -5.83 21.51 -20.55
CA GLY A 18 -6.77 20.38 -20.65
C GLY A 18 -7.97 20.44 -19.70
N VAL A 19 -7.88 21.24 -18.63
CA VAL A 19 -8.91 21.40 -17.60
C VAL A 19 -10.30 21.79 -18.17
N PRO A 20 -10.44 22.72 -19.14
CA PRO A 20 -11.72 23.01 -19.78
C PRO A 20 -12.35 21.78 -20.46
N ARG A 21 -11.56 20.95 -21.15
CA ARG A 21 -12.06 19.73 -21.80
C ARG A 21 -12.47 18.67 -20.79
N LEU A 22 -11.71 18.57 -19.69
CA LEU A 22 -12.10 17.72 -18.57
C LEU A 22 -13.45 18.17 -17.99
N LYS A 23 -13.69 19.49 -17.84
CA LYS A 23 -14.98 20.02 -17.40
C LYS A 23 -16.13 19.68 -18.35
N GLU A 24 -15.92 19.77 -19.66
CA GLU A 24 -16.91 19.38 -20.68
C GLU A 24 -17.24 17.89 -20.59
N ARG A 25 -16.23 17.02 -20.58
CA ARG A 25 -16.43 15.56 -20.46
C ARG A 25 -17.10 15.18 -19.15
N LEU A 26 -16.73 15.83 -18.04
CA LEU A 26 -17.41 15.68 -16.77
C LEU A 26 -18.90 16.05 -16.89
N ALA A 27 -19.23 17.17 -17.54
CA ALA A 27 -20.61 17.64 -17.67
C ALA A 27 -21.51 16.65 -18.43
N GLU A 28 -20.97 15.97 -19.43
CA GLU A 28 -21.67 14.90 -20.16
C GLU A 28 -22.00 13.71 -19.24
N MET A 29 -21.11 13.39 -18.30
CA MET A 29 -21.23 12.23 -17.40
C MET A 29 -22.01 12.55 -16.10
N ARG A 30 -22.50 13.78 -15.95
CA ARG A 30 -23.26 14.24 -14.78
C ARG A 30 -24.44 13.33 -14.38
N PRO A 31 -25.22 12.74 -15.31
CA PRO A 31 -26.31 11.83 -14.95
C PRO A 31 -25.83 10.57 -14.21
N GLU A 32 -24.64 10.05 -14.56
CA GLU A 32 -24.05 8.85 -13.95
C GLU A 32 -23.35 9.14 -12.62
N ILE A 33 -22.69 10.31 -12.51
CA ILE A 33 -21.91 10.69 -11.33
C ILE A 33 -22.81 10.96 -10.10
N GLY A 34 -24.01 11.49 -10.32
CA GLY A 34 -24.90 11.90 -9.23
C GLY A 34 -24.54 13.28 -8.64
N ARG A 35 -25.48 13.92 -7.94
CA ARG A 35 -25.37 15.33 -7.54
C ARG A 35 -24.25 15.61 -6.54
N GLU A 36 -24.08 14.76 -5.53
CA GLU A 36 -23.09 14.95 -4.46
C GLU A 36 -21.66 14.80 -4.98
N GLU A 37 -21.36 13.70 -5.68
CA GLU A 37 -20.04 13.47 -6.26
C GLU A 37 -19.73 14.47 -7.37
N TRP A 38 -20.73 14.90 -8.14
CA TRP A 38 -20.57 15.97 -9.13
C TRP A 38 -20.04 17.25 -8.49
N LYS A 39 -20.64 17.68 -7.37
CA LYS A 39 -20.23 18.88 -6.65
C LYS A 39 -18.78 18.76 -6.14
N ARG A 40 -18.43 17.62 -5.54
CA ARG A 40 -17.07 17.33 -5.06
C ARG A 40 -16.04 17.39 -6.19
N ILE A 41 -16.34 16.78 -7.33
CA ILE A 41 -15.45 16.79 -8.49
C ILE A 41 -15.30 18.23 -9.04
N GLN A 42 -16.38 19.01 -9.10
CA GLN A 42 -16.30 20.40 -9.54
C GLN A 42 -15.42 21.26 -8.63
N GLU A 43 -15.51 21.09 -7.31
CA GLU A 43 -14.65 21.78 -6.35
C GLU A 43 -13.17 21.43 -6.56
N LEU A 44 -12.85 20.15 -6.78
CA LEU A 44 -11.49 19.70 -7.04
C LEU A 44 -10.89 20.27 -8.34
N VAL A 45 -11.69 20.37 -9.40
CA VAL A 45 -11.24 20.87 -10.72
C VAL A 45 -11.23 22.41 -10.78
N ALA A 46 -11.91 23.09 -9.86
CA ALA A 46 -11.95 24.56 -9.80
C ALA A 46 -10.82 25.16 -8.94
N ASP A 47 -10.13 24.35 -8.14
CA ASP A 47 -9.05 24.76 -7.25
C ASP A 47 -7.82 25.22 -8.06
N PRO A 48 -7.44 26.52 -8.01
CA PRO A 48 -6.32 27.05 -8.78
C PRO A 48 -4.94 26.64 -8.24
N GLU A 49 -4.87 26.15 -6.99
CA GLU A 49 -3.62 25.73 -6.36
C GLU A 49 -3.21 24.30 -6.74
N ARG A 50 -4.11 23.54 -7.39
CA ARG A 50 -3.85 22.15 -7.78
C ARG A 50 -3.18 22.06 -9.15
N ASP A 51 -2.10 21.29 -9.21
CA ASP A 51 -1.48 20.91 -10.46
C ASP A 51 -2.32 19.87 -11.24
N HIS A 52 -1.94 19.62 -12.49
CA HIS A 52 -2.67 18.72 -13.37
C HIS A 52 -2.63 17.25 -12.89
N GLU A 53 -1.57 16.86 -12.17
CA GLU A 53 -1.43 15.50 -11.64
C GLU A 53 -2.34 15.26 -10.43
N SER A 54 -2.39 16.20 -9.49
CA SER A 54 -3.31 16.20 -8.35
C SER A 54 -4.77 16.22 -8.80
N ILE A 55 -5.10 17.01 -9.83
CA ILE A 55 -6.44 17.01 -10.43
C ILE A 55 -6.77 15.63 -11.01
N ARG A 56 -5.87 15.03 -11.79
CA ARG A 56 -6.07 13.67 -12.33
C ARG A 56 -6.34 12.67 -11.21
N ASP A 57 -5.47 12.64 -10.22
CA ASP A 57 -5.49 11.62 -9.17
C ASP A 57 -6.78 11.72 -8.34
N SER A 58 -7.13 12.93 -7.90
CA SER A 58 -8.34 13.19 -7.13
C SER A 58 -9.62 12.90 -7.92
N VAL A 59 -9.71 13.35 -9.18
CA VAL A 59 -10.87 13.08 -10.05
C VAL A 59 -10.99 11.58 -10.36
N SER A 60 -9.88 10.89 -10.63
CA SER A 60 -9.87 9.45 -10.90
C SER A 60 -10.33 8.64 -9.70
N THR A 61 -9.90 9.02 -8.49
CA THR A 61 -10.38 8.42 -7.24
C THR A 61 -11.89 8.58 -7.07
N ARG A 62 -12.44 9.75 -7.37
CA ARG A 62 -13.90 9.99 -7.27
C ARG A 62 -14.69 9.24 -8.35
N LEU A 63 -14.23 9.26 -9.60
CA LEU A 63 -14.85 8.49 -10.69
C LEU A 63 -14.85 6.98 -10.41
N MET A 64 -13.77 6.46 -9.80
CA MET A 64 -13.70 5.05 -9.41
C MET A 64 -14.68 4.72 -8.27
N GLU A 65 -14.87 5.62 -7.30
CA GLU A 65 -15.88 5.44 -6.24
C GLU A 65 -17.31 5.45 -6.80
N VAL A 66 -17.62 6.37 -7.72
CA VAL A 66 -18.89 6.40 -8.47
C VAL A 66 -19.11 5.06 -9.18
N PHE A 67 -18.12 4.60 -9.94
CA PHE A 67 -18.21 3.34 -10.68
C PHE A 67 -18.42 2.15 -9.74
N LYS A 68 -17.69 2.09 -8.62
CA LYS A 68 -17.86 1.07 -7.58
C LYS A 68 -19.27 1.07 -7.00
N GLY A 69 -19.80 2.25 -6.66
CA GLY A 69 -21.16 2.40 -6.13
C GLY A 69 -22.25 2.01 -7.13
N ALA A 70 -22.09 2.37 -8.41
CA ALA A 70 -22.99 1.95 -9.48
C ALA A 70 -22.94 0.43 -9.69
N ARG A 71 -21.75 -0.18 -9.69
CA ARG A 71 -21.58 -1.64 -9.80
C ARG A 71 -22.21 -2.40 -8.64
N ALA A 72 -22.13 -1.88 -7.41
CA ALA A 72 -22.79 -2.46 -6.24
C ALA A 72 -24.33 -2.43 -6.38
N ARG A 73 -24.87 -1.38 -7.02
CA ARG A 73 -26.31 -1.22 -7.30
C ARG A 73 -26.77 -1.88 -8.61
N GLN A 74 -25.85 -2.50 -9.36
CA GLN A 74 -26.10 -3.08 -10.69
C GLN A 74 -26.58 -2.06 -11.73
N GLU A 75 -26.17 -0.81 -11.59
CA GLU A 75 -26.48 0.28 -12.51
C GLU A 75 -25.44 0.35 -13.65
N GLU A 76 -25.87 0.83 -14.83
CA GLU A 76 -24.95 1.11 -15.92
C GLU A 76 -24.22 2.43 -15.67
N CYS A 77 -22.89 2.38 -15.67
CA CYS A 77 -22.02 3.55 -15.45
C CYS A 77 -20.82 3.50 -16.41
N ARG A 78 -21.15 3.35 -17.71
CA ARG A 78 -20.14 3.15 -18.77
C ARG A 78 -19.41 4.45 -19.08
N GLY A 79 -20.10 5.58 -18.98
CA GLY A 79 -19.55 6.89 -19.24
C GLY A 79 -18.49 7.29 -18.21
N ALA A 80 -18.79 7.16 -16.92
CA ALA A 80 -17.82 7.49 -15.86
C ALA A 80 -16.57 6.61 -15.93
N PHE A 81 -16.73 5.31 -16.25
CA PHE A 81 -15.61 4.41 -16.47
C PHE A 81 -14.81 4.78 -17.74
N GLY A 82 -15.49 5.18 -18.81
CA GLY A 82 -14.85 5.68 -20.03
C GLY A 82 -13.99 6.91 -19.76
N LEU A 83 -14.50 7.86 -18.99
CA LEU A 83 -13.74 9.04 -18.57
C LEU A 83 -12.55 8.68 -17.67
N LEU A 84 -12.73 7.73 -16.75
CA LEU A 84 -11.63 7.19 -15.93
C LEU A 84 -10.52 6.59 -16.81
N TYR A 85 -10.89 5.88 -17.88
CA TYR A 85 -9.95 5.34 -18.86
C TYR A 85 -9.23 6.46 -19.64
N GLU A 86 -9.96 7.43 -20.17
CA GLU A 86 -9.40 8.57 -20.91
C GLU A 86 -8.38 9.35 -20.08
N LEU A 87 -8.65 9.55 -18.78
CA LEU A 87 -7.77 10.26 -17.86
C LEU A 87 -6.47 9.51 -17.55
N ASN A 88 -6.52 8.18 -17.47
CA ASN A 88 -5.42 7.38 -16.92
C ASN A 88 -4.70 6.53 -17.96
N GLY A 89 -5.27 6.33 -19.15
CA GLY A 89 -4.78 5.40 -20.16
C GLY A 89 -3.32 5.63 -20.54
N GLN A 90 -2.95 6.87 -20.87
CA GLN A 90 -1.59 7.23 -21.27
C GLN A 90 -0.58 7.07 -20.12
N HIS A 91 -0.97 7.46 -18.91
CA HIS A 91 -0.12 7.36 -17.73
C HIS A 91 0.16 5.88 -17.38
N LEU A 92 -0.89 5.05 -17.35
CA LEU A 92 -0.76 3.61 -17.09
C LEU A 92 -0.03 2.89 -18.22
N LEU A 93 -0.21 3.29 -19.49
CA LEU A 93 0.55 2.75 -20.61
C LEU A 93 2.06 2.98 -20.43
N THR A 94 2.44 4.20 -20.03
CA THR A 94 3.83 4.57 -19.77
C THR A 94 4.42 3.71 -18.64
N GLN A 95 3.66 3.55 -17.56
CA GLN A 95 4.01 2.70 -16.42
C GLN A 95 4.17 1.21 -16.78
N VAL A 96 3.28 0.67 -17.61
CA VAL A 96 3.34 -0.71 -18.10
C VAL A 96 4.57 -0.89 -18.98
N ALA A 97 4.77 0.00 -19.96
CA ALA A 97 5.89 -0.06 -20.89
C ALA A 97 7.25 0.02 -20.17
N ALA A 98 7.36 0.92 -19.18
CA ALA A 98 8.58 1.03 -18.36
C ALA A 98 8.91 -0.28 -17.63
N ARG A 99 7.90 -0.95 -17.06
CA ARG A 99 8.08 -2.23 -16.36
C ARG A 99 8.42 -3.37 -17.33
N LEU A 100 7.72 -3.48 -18.46
CA LEU A 100 8.04 -4.50 -19.46
C LEU A 100 9.47 -4.37 -19.98
N ARG A 101 9.93 -3.13 -20.23
CA ARG A 101 11.33 -2.84 -20.60
C ARG A 101 12.32 -3.27 -19.52
N ARG A 102 12.03 -2.96 -18.24
CA ARG A 102 12.89 -3.38 -17.11
C ARG A 102 13.08 -4.90 -17.05
N TYR A 103 12.08 -5.68 -17.45
CA TYR A 103 12.14 -7.14 -17.48
C TYR A 103 12.51 -7.72 -18.86
N SER A 104 12.94 -6.88 -19.81
CA SER A 104 13.30 -7.30 -21.19
C SER A 104 12.22 -8.11 -21.92
N SER A 105 10.95 -7.86 -21.60
CA SER A 105 9.83 -8.52 -22.26
C SER A 105 9.52 -7.87 -23.60
N LYS A 106 9.19 -8.69 -24.60
CA LYS A 106 8.75 -8.26 -25.93
C LYS A 106 7.22 -8.12 -26.06
N ALA A 107 6.49 -8.27 -24.96
CA ALA A 107 5.03 -8.13 -24.97
C ALA A 107 4.62 -6.69 -25.33
N ASP A 108 3.50 -6.53 -26.04
CA ASP A 108 2.93 -5.21 -26.33
C ASP A 108 2.39 -4.59 -25.02
N PRO A 109 2.87 -3.39 -24.61
CA PRO A 109 2.31 -2.68 -23.47
C PRO A 109 0.81 -2.42 -23.57
N ARG A 110 0.24 -2.32 -24.78
CA ARG A 110 -1.20 -2.08 -25.00
C ARG A 110 -2.05 -3.28 -24.60
N ASP A 111 -1.59 -4.50 -24.87
CA ASP A 111 -2.29 -5.72 -24.47
C ASP A 111 -2.34 -5.83 -22.95
N VAL A 112 -1.21 -5.57 -22.29
CA VAL A 112 -1.12 -5.59 -20.83
C VAL A 112 -2.00 -4.49 -20.23
N LEU A 113 -2.03 -3.29 -20.82
CA LEU A 113 -2.91 -2.20 -20.39
C LEU A 113 -4.39 -2.59 -20.45
N GLN A 114 -4.82 -3.30 -21.49
CA GLN A 114 -6.20 -3.81 -21.58
C GLN A 114 -6.51 -4.75 -20.42
N GLU A 115 -5.60 -5.66 -20.07
CA GLU A 115 -5.78 -6.55 -18.92
C GLU A 115 -5.80 -5.76 -17.59
N VAL A 116 -5.04 -4.68 -17.46
CA VAL A 116 -5.10 -3.77 -16.30
C VAL A 116 -6.51 -3.18 -16.15
N PHE A 117 -7.06 -2.55 -17.19
CA PHE A 117 -8.39 -1.95 -17.11
C PHE A 117 -9.50 -2.99 -16.98
N PHE A 118 -9.31 -4.18 -17.55
CA PHE A 118 -10.22 -5.31 -17.32
C PHE A 118 -10.25 -5.70 -15.83
N ASN A 119 -9.10 -5.76 -15.17
CA ASN A 119 -9.02 -6.04 -13.73
C ASN A 119 -9.67 -4.93 -12.90
N VAL A 120 -9.47 -3.66 -13.26
CA VAL A 120 -10.15 -2.51 -12.62
C VAL A 120 -11.67 -2.64 -12.75
N TYR A 121 -12.17 -2.97 -13.95
CA TYR A 121 -13.60 -3.17 -14.21
C TYR A 121 -14.19 -4.38 -13.46
N ARG A 122 -13.41 -5.46 -13.36
CA ARG A 122 -13.83 -6.73 -12.74
C ARG A 122 -13.86 -6.67 -11.21
N TYR A 123 -12.94 -5.94 -10.59
CA TYR A 123 -12.75 -5.93 -9.13
C TYR A 123 -12.92 -4.54 -8.48
N PRO A 124 -13.97 -3.77 -8.78
CA PRO A 124 -14.17 -2.44 -8.19
C PRO A 124 -14.43 -2.49 -6.67
N HIS A 125 -14.95 -3.59 -6.15
CA HIS A 125 -15.22 -3.78 -4.72
C HIS A 125 -13.96 -3.76 -3.85
N ARG A 126 -12.77 -4.01 -4.44
CA ARG A 126 -11.49 -3.95 -3.71
C ARG A 126 -10.90 -2.54 -3.61
N PHE A 127 -11.52 -1.56 -4.26
CA PHE A 127 -11.05 -0.18 -4.24
C PHE A 127 -11.48 0.53 -2.94
N ASN A 128 -10.52 1.23 -2.33
CA ASN A 128 -10.75 2.08 -1.16
C ASN A 128 -10.33 3.52 -1.49
N SER A 129 -11.27 4.47 -1.37
CA SER A 129 -11.12 5.90 -1.69
C SER A 129 -10.71 6.75 -0.48
N ALA A 130 -10.08 6.16 0.54
CA ALA A 130 -9.65 6.86 1.75
C ALA A 130 -8.68 8.03 1.50
N ARG A 131 -7.87 7.96 0.43
CA ARG A 131 -6.89 8.98 0.04
C ARG A 131 -7.24 9.56 -1.34
N GLU A 132 -6.87 10.81 -1.60
CA GLU A 132 -7.15 11.46 -2.90
C GLU A 132 -6.40 10.79 -4.07
N ASP A 133 -5.21 10.24 -3.83
CA ASP A 133 -4.38 9.51 -4.80
C ASP A 133 -4.61 7.99 -4.79
N ALA A 134 -5.67 7.52 -4.15
CA ALA A 134 -5.93 6.09 -3.97
C ALA A 134 -6.00 5.33 -5.30
N PHE A 135 -6.59 5.93 -6.35
CA PHE A 135 -6.66 5.28 -7.65
C PHE A 135 -5.28 5.09 -8.29
N ARG A 136 -4.38 6.07 -8.19
CA ARG A 136 -3.02 5.98 -8.73
C ARG A 136 -2.25 4.83 -8.07
N VAL A 137 -2.29 4.76 -6.73
CA VAL A 137 -1.62 3.70 -5.97
C VAL A 137 -2.20 2.32 -6.30
N TRP A 138 -3.54 2.21 -6.29
CA TRP A 138 -4.22 0.94 -6.55
C TRP A 138 -4.01 0.44 -7.98
N SER A 139 -4.11 1.32 -8.97
CA SER A 139 -3.86 0.97 -10.38
C SER A 139 -2.39 0.59 -10.64
N ALA A 140 -1.43 1.24 -9.98
CA ALA A 140 -0.02 0.86 -10.06
C ALA A 140 0.24 -0.57 -9.54
N MET A 141 -0.48 -1.01 -8.49
CA MET A 141 -0.41 -2.39 -8.01
C MET A 141 -1.00 -3.37 -9.02
N ILE A 142 -2.14 -3.04 -9.63
CA ILE A 142 -2.75 -3.86 -10.70
C ILE A 142 -1.78 -3.98 -11.88
N VAL A 143 -1.15 -2.88 -12.31
CA VAL A 143 -0.12 -2.88 -13.36
C VAL A 143 1.02 -3.82 -13.00
N ARG A 144 1.61 -3.69 -11.79
CA ARG A 144 2.71 -4.55 -11.34
C ARG A 144 2.33 -6.03 -11.40
N ASN A 145 1.19 -6.39 -10.84
CA ASN A 145 0.73 -7.78 -10.77
C ASN A 145 0.43 -8.35 -12.15
N THR A 146 -0.17 -7.55 -13.03
CA THR A 146 -0.49 -7.95 -14.42
C THR A 146 0.79 -8.18 -15.22
N VAL A 147 1.78 -7.29 -15.13
CA VAL A 147 3.09 -7.48 -15.77
C VAL A 147 3.77 -8.75 -15.25
N LEU A 148 3.86 -8.95 -13.93
CA LEU A 148 4.47 -10.16 -13.35
C LEU A 148 3.73 -11.44 -13.77
N LYS A 149 2.41 -11.40 -13.90
CA LYS A 149 1.61 -12.51 -14.43
C LYS A 149 1.97 -12.82 -15.88
N HIS A 150 2.04 -11.81 -16.75
CA HIS A 150 2.46 -12.01 -18.15
C HIS A 150 3.86 -12.62 -18.25
N LEU A 151 4.82 -12.12 -17.46
CA LEU A 151 6.19 -12.65 -17.45
C LEU A 151 6.23 -14.13 -17.02
N ARG A 152 5.45 -14.50 -16.00
CA ARG A 152 5.33 -15.91 -15.56
C ARG A 152 4.69 -16.80 -16.62
N SER A 153 3.67 -16.31 -17.31
CA SER A 153 3.00 -17.03 -18.39
C SER A 153 3.91 -17.28 -19.60
N LEU A 154 4.87 -16.38 -19.86
CA LEU A 154 5.84 -16.52 -20.95
C LEU A 154 6.96 -17.51 -20.58
N SER A 155 7.33 -17.59 -19.29
CA SER A 155 8.40 -18.47 -18.81
C SER A 155 7.98 -19.94 -18.63
N ARG A 156 6.68 -20.22 -18.48
CA ARG A 156 6.14 -21.57 -18.33
C ARG A 156 5.06 -21.77 -19.39
N GLY A 157 5.39 -22.46 -20.48
CA GLY A 157 4.50 -22.69 -21.61
C GLY A 157 3.08 -23.05 -21.18
N GLY A 158 2.16 -22.09 -21.36
CA GLY A 158 0.72 -22.30 -21.43
C GLY A 158 0.08 -23.06 -20.26
N ARG A 159 0.08 -22.50 -19.04
CA ARG A 159 -0.93 -22.84 -18.02
C ARG A 159 -1.36 -21.59 -17.27
N ASN A 160 -2.41 -20.96 -17.79
CA ASN A 160 -3.06 -19.80 -17.20
C ASN A 160 -4.01 -20.28 -16.10
N GLU A 161 -3.48 -20.55 -14.90
CA GLU A 161 -4.32 -20.69 -13.70
C GLU A 161 -4.57 -19.29 -13.12
N LEU A 162 -5.79 -18.81 -13.31
CA LEU A 162 -6.30 -17.60 -12.69
C LEU A 162 -6.21 -17.76 -11.17
N ASN A 163 -5.29 -17.03 -10.54
CA ASN A 163 -5.46 -16.68 -9.13
C ASN A 163 -5.01 -15.24 -8.89
N PHE A 164 -5.99 -14.37 -8.64
CA PHE A 164 -5.81 -12.97 -8.24
C PHE A 164 -6.25 -12.83 -6.78
N GLU A 165 -5.61 -13.60 -5.91
CA GLU A 165 -5.64 -13.43 -4.46
C GLU A 165 -4.21 -13.07 -4.04
N ASP A 166 -3.90 -11.79 -4.17
CA ASP A 166 -2.91 -11.05 -3.37
C ASP A 166 -2.86 -9.63 -3.96
N VAL A 167 -3.88 -8.83 -3.65
CA VAL A 167 -3.75 -7.37 -3.67
C VAL A 167 -3.35 -7.02 -2.23
N PRO A 168 -2.09 -6.68 -1.95
CA PRO A 168 -1.72 -6.18 -0.65
C PRO A 168 -2.39 -4.83 -0.40
N GLU A 169 -2.64 -4.57 0.87
CA GLU A 169 -3.16 -3.33 1.42
C GLU A 169 -2.30 -2.12 1.01
N GLN A 170 -2.96 -0.99 0.81
CA GLN A 170 -2.41 0.24 0.24
C GLN A 170 -1.22 0.75 1.07
N SER A 171 0.00 0.70 0.52
CA SER A 171 1.13 1.51 0.99
C SER A 171 1.34 2.68 0.04
N SER A 172 1.55 3.84 0.65
CA SER A 172 1.48 5.18 0.08
C SER A 172 2.87 5.73 -0.21
N GLY A 173 3.05 6.44 -1.32
CA GLY A 173 4.04 7.52 -1.42
C GLY A 173 4.93 7.52 -2.66
N GLU A 174 4.84 8.59 -3.45
CA GLU A 174 5.98 9.45 -3.85
C GLU A 174 5.49 10.53 -4.83
N ASN A 175 5.92 11.78 -4.57
CA ASN A 175 5.84 12.98 -5.41
C ASN A 175 7.26 13.59 -5.46
N ASP A 176 7.68 14.06 -6.63
CA ASP A 176 9.07 14.34 -7.01
C ASP A 176 9.43 15.85 -6.89
N SER A 177 10.52 16.17 -6.18
CA SER A 177 11.12 17.51 -6.06
C SER A 177 12.59 17.38 -5.62
N PRO A 178 13.54 18.24 -5.99
CA PRO A 178 14.97 18.07 -5.67
C PRO A 178 15.33 18.08 -4.17
N VAL A 179 14.45 18.59 -3.29
CA VAL A 179 14.56 18.39 -1.82
C VAL A 179 14.21 16.95 -1.42
N ALA A 180 13.35 16.29 -2.20
CA ALA A 180 13.02 14.88 -2.09
C ALA A 180 14.23 13.97 -2.33
N GLY A 181 15.29 14.37 -3.06
CA GLY A 181 16.48 13.52 -3.24
C GLY A 181 17.31 13.29 -1.97
N ALA A 182 17.39 14.29 -1.08
CA ALA A 182 18.05 14.15 0.23
C ALA A 182 17.15 13.38 1.21
N ILE A 183 15.85 13.67 1.21
CA ILE A 183 14.84 12.93 1.96
C ILE A 183 14.76 11.49 1.45
N GLU A 184 14.91 11.21 0.17
CA GLU A 184 14.92 9.87 -0.43
C GLU A 184 16.11 9.06 0.04
N THR A 185 17.27 9.68 0.26
CA THR A 185 18.45 8.95 0.73
C THR A 185 18.28 8.57 2.21
N GLU A 186 17.80 9.50 3.04
CA GLU A 186 17.44 9.24 4.43
C GLU A 186 16.25 8.26 4.56
N SER A 187 15.25 8.40 3.69
CA SER A 187 14.07 7.52 3.60
C SER A 187 14.44 6.15 3.04
N ARG A 188 15.46 6.03 2.19
CA ARG A 188 15.98 4.72 1.73
C ARG A 188 16.68 3.99 2.86
N ASP A 189 17.46 4.69 3.68
CA ASP A 189 18.10 4.11 4.86
C ASP A 189 17.07 3.76 5.94
N GLU A 190 16.05 4.60 6.12
CA GLU A 190 14.92 4.32 7.00
C GLU A 190 14.06 3.17 6.48
N CYS A 191 13.71 3.15 5.18
CA CYS A 191 13.03 2.03 4.53
C CYS A 191 13.87 0.76 4.61
N ALA A 192 15.19 0.81 4.47
CA ALA A 192 16.07 -0.35 4.63
C ALA A 192 16.03 -0.85 6.06
N ARG A 193 16.05 0.03 7.06
CA ARG A 193 15.91 -0.33 8.49
C ARG A 193 14.54 -0.92 8.80
N VAL A 194 13.47 -0.30 8.34
CA VAL A 194 12.09 -0.79 8.48
C VAL A 194 11.95 -2.14 7.79
N PHE A 195 12.52 -2.29 6.60
CA PHE A 195 12.50 -3.54 5.85
C PHE A 195 13.27 -4.67 6.56
N VAL A 196 14.46 -4.39 7.09
CA VAL A 196 15.22 -5.36 7.90
C VAL A 196 14.44 -5.74 9.16
N THR A 197 13.82 -4.78 9.83
CA THR A 197 12.98 -5.02 11.01
C THR A 197 11.76 -5.87 10.65
N TYR A 198 11.11 -5.56 9.53
CA TYR A 198 9.99 -6.32 8.99
C TYR A 198 10.41 -7.77 8.68
N LEU A 199 11.56 -7.97 8.06
CA LEU A 199 12.11 -9.31 7.78
C LEU A 199 12.41 -10.09 9.08
N GLN A 200 12.97 -9.43 10.09
CA GLN A 200 13.21 -10.05 11.40
C GLN A 200 11.91 -10.48 12.08
N LEU A 201 10.89 -9.62 12.08
CA LEU A 201 9.56 -9.95 12.60
C LEU A 201 8.92 -11.09 11.80
N TYR A 202 9.03 -11.05 10.47
CA TYR A 202 8.55 -12.12 9.60
C TYR A 202 9.21 -13.46 9.96
N LEU A 203 10.54 -13.50 10.08
CA LEU A 203 11.28 -14.70 10.48
C LEU A 203 10.86 -15.22 11.85
N GLN A 204 10.63 -14.32 12.81
CA GLN A 204 10.11 -14.68 14.12
C GLN A 204 8.74 -15.35 14.02
N PHE A 205 7.78 -14.78 13.29
CA PHE A 205 6.45 -15.36 13.13
C PHE A 205 6.45 -16.63 12.28
N TYR A 206 7.34 -16.72 11.30
CA TYR A 206 7.59 -17.94 10.53
C TYR A 206 8.08 -19.08 11.44
N SER A 207 8.94 -18.79 12.43
CA SER A 207 9.38 -19.79 13.40
C SER A 207 8.22 -20.31 14.27
N MET A 208 7.19 -19.49 14.52
CA MET A 208 6.01 -19.85 15.31
C MET A 208 4.97 -20.68 14.55
N LEU A 209 5.12 -20.85 13.23
CA LEU A 209 4.29 -21.76 12.46
C LEU A 209 4.52 -23.22 12.86
N SER A 210 3.51 -24.06 12.66
CA SER A 210 3.69 -25.50 12.82
C SER A 210 4.69 -26.05 11.80
N GLU A 211 5.38 -27.14 12.14
CA GLU A 211 6.40 -27.73 11.25
C GLU A 211 5.87 -28.00 9.84
N ARG A 212 4.63 -28.47 9.76
CA ARG A 212 3.93 -28.75 8.50
C ARG A 212 3.64 -27.49 7.68
N GLU A 213 3.23 -26.41 8.33
CA GLU A 213 3.00 -25.11 7.66
C GLU A 213 4.31 -24.50 7.18
N ARG A 214 5.36 -24.57 8.02
CA ARG A 214 6.70 -24.07 7.72
C ARG A 214 7.30 -24.80 6.52
N ARG A 215 7.25 -26.13 6.53
CA ARG A 215 7.75 -26.97 5.44
C ARG A 215 6.98 -26.72 4.13
N ALA A 216 5.65 -26.58 4.20
CA ALA A 216 4.84 -26.27 3.02
C ALA A 216 5.21 -24.91 2.40
N LEU A 217 5.45 -23.88 3.22
CA LEU A 217 5.93 -22.59 2.74
C LEU A 217 7.34 -22.70 2.15
N HIS A 218 8.26 -23.40 2.83
CA HIS A 218 9.64 -23.56 2.36
C HIS A 218 9.70 -24.19 0.96
N LEU A 219 8.98 -25.30 0.76
CA LEU A 219 8.97 -26.02 -0.51
C LEU A 219 8.47 -25.16 -1.67
N VAL A 220 7.46 -24.32 -1.43
CA VAL A 220 6.85 -23.51 -2.49
C VAL A 220 7.56 -22.18 -2.71
N GLU A 221 8.04 -21.53 -1.65
CA GLU A 221 8.56 -20.17 -1.71
C GLU A 221 10.10 -20.09 -1.75
N VAL A 222 10.79 -21.06 -1.15
CA VAL A 222 12.27 -21.12 -1.12
C VAL A 222 12.78 -22.08 -2.18
N ASP A 223 12.23 -23.30 -2.22
CA ASP A 223 12.66 -24.33 -3.17
C ASP A 223 11.96 -24.21 -4.54
N GLU A 224 11.06 -23.23 -4.69
CA GLU A 224 10.26 -22.94 -5.89
C GLU A 224 9.53 -24.16 -6.49
N GLN A 225 9.23 -25.18 -5.67
CA GLN A 225 8.54 -26.37 -6.13
C GLN A 225 7.11 -26.04 -6.57
N SER A 226 6.62 -26.80 -7.55
CA SER A 226 5.20 -26.72 -7.90
C SER A 226 4.33 -27.26 -6.76
N TYR A 227 3.11 -26.73 -6.61
CA TYR A 227 2.16 -27.22 -5.61
C TYR A 227 1.92 -28.73 -5.71
N ARG A 228 2.00 -29.32 -6.90
CA ARG A 228 1.87 -30.77 -7.09
C ARG A 228 3.04 -31.50 -6.42
N GLN A 229 4.27 -31.13 -6.72
CA GLN A 229 5.48 -31.73 -6.13
C GLN A 229 5.50 -31.55 -4.61
N ALA A 230 5.21 -30.34 -4.13
CA ALA A 230 5.15 -30.07 -2.69
C ALA A 230 4.04 -30.88 -2.00
N SER A 231 2.91 -31.13 -2.68
CA SER A 231 1.82 -31.95 -2.13
C SER A 231 2.19 -33.43 -2.05
N GLU A 232 2.93 -33.92 -3.05
CA GLU A 232 3.46 -35.29 -3.09
C GLU A 232 4.53 -35.47 -2.00
N GLU A 233 5.46 -34.53 -1.85
CA GLU A 233 6.51 -34.56 -0.82
C GLU A 233 5.92 -34.53 0.59
N LEU A 234 4.87 -33.72 0.82
CA LEU A 234 4.20 -33.62 2.13
C LEU A 234 3.20 -34.75 2.39
N GLY A 235 2.90 -35.59 1.39
CA GLY A 235 1.91 -36.66 1.48
C GLY A 235 0.48 -36.14 1.71
N ILE A 236 0.10 -35.02 1.09
CA ILE A 236 -1.21 -34.39 1.26
C ILE A 236 -1.90 -34.11 -0.06
N LYS A 237 -3.23 -34.03 -0.03
CA LYS A 237 -4.00 -33.60 -1.21
C LYS A 237 -3.63 -32.16 -1.58
N LEU A 238 -3.62 -31.87 -2.88
CA LEU A 238 -3.30 -30.57 -3.45
C LEU A 238 -4.18 -29.45 -2.86
N GLU A 239 -5.47 -29.72 -2.68
CA GLU A 239 -6.43 -28.78 -2.09
C GLU A 239 -6.08 -28.48 -0.62
N ASN A 240 -5.62 -29.50 0.11
CA ASN A 240 -5.19 -29.34 1.50
C ASN A 240 -3.89 -28.52 1.58
N LEU A 241 -2.94 -28.74 0.67
CA LEU A 241 -1.72 -27.94 0.59
C LEU A 241 -2.02 -26.45 0.40
N LYS A 242 -2.93 -26.12 -0.52
CA LYS A 242 -3.38 -24.74 -0.76
C LYS A 242 -3.91 -24.11 0.53
N MET A 243 -4.74 -24.84 1.27
CA MET A 243 -5.30 -24.38 2.54
C MET A 243 -4.23 -24.22 3.63
N VAL A 244 -3.25 -25.12 3.70
CA VAL A 244 -2.13 -25.03 4.65
C VAL A 244 -1.31 -23.77 4.39
N ILE A 245 -0.91 -23.53 3.15
CA ILE A 245 -0.12 -22.34 2.77
C ILE A 245 -0.91 -21.06 3.03
N PHE A 246 -2.17 -21.02 2.64
CA PHE A 246 -3.04 -19.86 2.89
C PHE A 246 -3.16 -19.54 4.39
N ARG A 247 -3.40 -20.55 5.22
CA ARG A 247 -3.51 -20.38 6.68
C ARG A 247 -2.17 -19.94 7.29
N ALA A 248 -1.06 -20.48 6.83
CA ALA A 248 0.26 -20.12 7.28
C ALA A 248 0.59 -18.64 6.99
N ARG A 249 0.34 -18.19 5.75
CA ARG A 249 0.47 -16.76 5.37
C ARG A 249 -0.39 -15.86 6.22
N ARG A 250 -1.66 -16.23 6.42
CA ARG A 250 -2.59 -15.43 7.22
C ARG A 250 -2.20 -15.37 8.71
N LYS A 251 -1.59 -16.42 9.25
CA LYS A 251 -1.05 -16.40 10.63
C LYS A 251 0.10 -15.40 10.76
N ILE A 252 1.03 -15.39 9.82
CA ILE A 252 2.14 -14.43 9.81
C ILE A 252 1.59 -13.00 9.67
N LEU A 253 0.72 -12.76 8.68
CA LEU A 253 0.15 -11.43 8.43
C LEU A 253 -0.59 -10.89 9.65
N ARG A 254 -1.49 -11.67 10.27
CA ARG A 254 -2.19 -11.24 11.49
C ARG A 254 -1.25 -10.90 12.65
N SER A 255 -0.12 -11.60 12.73
CA SER A 255 0.85 -11.36 13.80
C SER A 255 1.65 -10.07 13.54
N LEU A 256 1.95 -9.78 12.27
CA LEU A 256 2.53 -8.50 11.85
C LEU A 256 1.56 -7.34 12.08
N ASP A 257 0.30 -7.48 11.67
CA ASP A 257 -0.74 -6.46 11.88
C ASP A 257 -0.92 -6.16 13.38
N ALA A 258 -0.94 -7.20 14.23
CA ALA A 258 -1.05 -7.03 15.68
C ALA A 258 0.14 -6.28 16.29
N VAL A 259 1.36 -6.49 15.78
CA VAL A 259 2.54 -5.71 16.19
C VAL A 259 2.41 -4.27 15.72
N GLN A 260 2.02 -4.06 14.46
CA GLN A 260 1.84 -2.72 13.90
C GLN A 260 0.77 -1.94 14.67
N SER A 261 -0.42 -2.50 14.90
CA SER A 261 -1.47 -1.85 15.69
C SER A 261 -1.02 -1.57 17.13
N ARG A 262 -0.19 -2.42 17.74
CA ARG A 262 0.37 -2.19 19.07
C ARG A 262 1.43 -1.08 19.07
N MET A 263 2.18 -0.93 17.99
CA MET A 263 3.13 0.17 17.79
C MET A 263 2.40 1.49 17.51
N GLU A 264 1.32 1.48 16.74
CA GLU A 264 0.48 2.67 16.49
C GLU A 264 -0.30 3.10 17.74
N ALA A 265 -0.70 2.14 18.58
CA ALA A 265 -1.30 2.41 19.90
C ALA A 265 -0.26 2.89 20.94
N TRP A 266 1.04 2.69 20.69
CA TRP A 266 2.10 3.25 21.52
C TRP A 266 2.30 4.71 21.15
N SER A 267 1.75 5.63 21.96
CA SER A 267 2.10 7.05 21.90
C SER A 267 3.33 7.32 22.80
N PRO A 268 4.43 7.91 22.30
CA PRO A 268 5.55 8.34 23.14
C PRO A 268 5.13 9.36 24.22
N ALA A 269 3.97 10.00 24.08
CA ALA A 269 3.44 10.95 25.05
C ALA A 269 3.06 10.30 26.39
N GLU A 270 2.85 8.99 26.46
CA GLU A 270 2.43 8.31 27.70
C GLU A 270 3.57 7.72 28.54
N VAL A 271 4.82 7.73 28.04
CA VAL A 271 5.99 7.24 28.81
C VAL A 271 6.66 8.37 29.64
N GLY A 272 6.10 9.58 29.63
CA GLY A 272 6.61 10.74 30.40
C GLY A 272 5.57 11.43 31.28
N GLY A 273 4.51 10.73 31.69
CA GLY A 273 3.33 11.35 32.29
C GLY A 273 2.73 10.63 33.51
N GLN A 274 3.52 9.85 34.26
CA GLN A 274 3.09 9.50 35.62
C GLN A 274 3.28 10.73 36.52
N ARG A 275 2.22 11.54 36.61
CA ARG A 275 1.85 12.42 37.73
C ARG A 275 2.96 12.66 38.76
N LEU A 276 3.80 13.65 38.50
CA LEU A 276 4.70 14.24 39.51
C LEU A 276 4.02 15.32 40.36
N ASP A 277 2.73 15.62 40.14
CA ASP A 277 2.01 16.70 40.86
C ASP A 277 1.01 16.21 41.92
N ALA A 278 1.15 14.98 42.41
CA ALA A 278 0.30 14.48 43.50
C ALA A 278 1.09 13.79 44.61
N MET A 279 2.25 14.33 45.01
CA MET A 279 2.81 14.11 46.36
C MET A 279 3.59 15.34 46.84
N ALA A 280 2.87 16.32 47.39
CA ALA A 280 3.46 17.21 48.40
C ALA A 280 3.65 16.41 49.72
N PRO A 281 4.41 16.93 50.71
CA PRO A 281 5.83 16.69 50.87
C PRO A 281 6.09 15.93 52.20
N THR A 282 6.16 14.60 52.16
CA THR A 282 6.45 13.80 53.38
C THR A 282 7.67 12.86 53.21
N ALA A 283 8.22 12.74 52.00
CA ALA A 283 9.37 11.87 51.72
C ALA A 283 10.74 12.59 51.71
N MET A 284 10.78 13.92 51.58
CA MET A 284 12.05 14.70 51.59
C MET A 284 12.70 14.75 52.99
N HIS A 285 11.90 14.79 54.07
CA HIS A 285 12.45 14.81 55.43
C HIS A 285 13.03 13.47 55.91
N ARG A 286 12.69 12.34 55.28
CA ARG A 286 13.28 11.04 55.62
C ARG A 286 14.63 10.82 54.93
N ILE A 287 14.81 11.35 53.72
CA ILE A 287 16.08 11.25 52.99
C ILE A 287 17.11 12.23 53.56
N GLU A 288 16.72 13.45 53.93
CA GLU A 288 17.64 14.41 54.59
C GLU A 288 18.10 13.95 55.99
N ARG A 289 17.23 13.28 56.77
CA ARG A 289 17.63 12.69 58.06
C ARG A 289 18.59 11.51 57.88
N ALA A 290 18.41 10.67 56.86
CA ALA A 290 19.29 9.56 56.56
C ALA A 290 20.68 10.03 56.04
N GLN A 291 20.71 11.11 55.23
CA GLN A 291 21.96 11.69 54.72
C GLN A 291 22.72 12.50 55.79
N ARG A 292 22.03 13.18 56.72
CA ARG A 292 22.68 13.81 57.89
C ARG A 292 23.23 12.77 58.88
N ALA A 293 22.51 11.68 59.13
CA ALA A 293 22.99 10.58 59.99
C ALA A 293 24.21 9.85 59.40
N SER A 294 24.28 9.70 58.06
CA SER A 294 25.44 9.11 57.37
C SER A 294 26.66 10.04 57.29
N ARG A 295 26.47 11.37 57.33
CA ARG A 295 27.58 12.34 57.42
C ARG A 295 28.15 12.48 58.82
N ALA A 296 27.33 12.28 59.87
CA ALA A 296 27.77 12.31 61.26
C ALA A 296 28.60 11.08 61.67
N SER A 297 28.49 9.95 60.95
CA SER A 297 29.26 8.71 61.21
C SER A 297 30.54 8.58 60.37
N ARG A 298 30.90 9.59 59.57
CA ARG A 298 32.09 9.61 58.69
C ARG A 298 33.04 10.78 58.96
N GLN A 299 33.08 11.33 60.18
CA GLN A 299 34.20 12.13 60.65
C GLN A 299 35.17 11.24 61.46
N PRO A 300 36.37 10.94 60.91
CA PRO A 300 37.43 10.29 61.67
C PRO A 300 38.09 11.30 62.63
N SER A 301 38.28 10.86 63.86
CA SER A 301 39.05 11.52 64.91
C SER A 301 40.46 11.86 64.42
N MET A 302 40.78 13.14 64.31
CA MET A 302 42.16 13.66 64.36
C MET A 302 42.16 15.10 64.88
N GLU A 303 42.26 15.24 66.20
CA GLU A 303 43.02 16.27 66.93
C GLU A 303 43.45 15.58 68.23
N ALA A 304 44.69 15.09 68.29
CA ALA A 304 45.85 15.78 68.86
C ALA A 304 45.86 15.74 70.40
N GLY A 305 46.58 14.76 70.94
CA GLY A 305 47.24 14.90 72.23
C GLY A 305 48.56 15.66 72.03
N ALA A 306 48.73 16.71 72.82
CA ALA A 306 49.99 16.94 73.51
C ALA A 306 50.02 16.04 74.76
#